data_AF-A0A356U3I8-F1
#
_entry.id   AF-A0A356U3I8-F1
#
_cell.length_a   1.000
_cell.length_b   1.000
_cell.length_c   1.000
_cell.angle_alpha   90.00
_cell.angle_beta   90.00
_cell.angle_gamma   90.00
#
_symmetry.space_group_name_H-M   'P 1'
#
loop_
_entity.id
_entity.type
_entity.pdbx_description
1 polymer ?
#
loop_
_entity_poly.entity_id
_entity_poly.type
_entity_poly.pdbx_seq_one_letter_code
_entity_poly.pdbx_strand_id
1 'polypeptide(L)'
;MPKGPDSTPLYRAMDVAQEFFVAQLKGRDGVQARSYLVRQRGLSPDDAKHFGIGFAPNSWDMLVGALEKSGVSMADAEAVGLVSKSDRGQGYYSRFRGRVMFPIHDARGRLVAFGGRLLEGEGAKYYNSTETAIFSKKKTLYNLHQARTQGRKDDPMIVVEGYMDCVALHKAGFGRVVAPMGTAMNEEYLQELWKYNSEPVVCLDGDKAGLNAADRLVAMSLPLVRHDKTLQFITLPDGLDPDDYIKHQGRDAFSSLLSEAQPLADFCWLREYQRTPLHTPEQIEGLKTRLRMLLQTMTPGPLREGYKQHMQQKLQDHGLLTSPRPARPLRKPVLPAMEKVQHNREYLLLGLLLGGPQLLEEVVEQLSELTCINTDLEKLRIAMMECVSSADDSLPLDATMVARHLTGKGLRDMVQSCGDVTRMMYPGLEEMTPEDIRTHWKSIAKWQQQNILHQRLDDLKLAVAEHGLTDEILGAIEATKLDLQALDD
;
A
#
# COMPACT_ATOMS: atom_id res chain seq x y z
N MET A 1 49.27 -5.28 6.42
CA MET A 1 48.50 -4.80 5.25
C MET A 1 48.96 -3.39 4.94
N PRO A 2 49.28 -3.04 3.69
CA PRO A 2 49.60 -1.65 3.35
C PRO A 2 48.41 -0.77 3.76
N LYS A 3 48.69 0.34 4.48
CA LYS A 3 47.67 1.37 4.74
C LYS A 3 47.20 1.83 3.36
N GLY A 4 45.90 1.74 3.10
CA GLY A 4 45.30 2.33 1.90
C GLY A 4 45.62 3.83 1.81
N PRO A 5 45.41 4.45 0.64
CA PRO A 5 45.65 5.88 0.47
C PRO A 5 44.96 6.71 1.56
N ASP A 6 45.62 7.76 2.04
CA ASP A 6 45.07 8.65 3.06
C ASP A 6 43.82 9.34 2.51
N SER A 7 42.66 9.04 3.10
CA SER A 7 41.37 9.59 2.70
C SER A 7 41.02 10.88 3.44
N THR A 8 41.85 11.33 4.38
CA THR A 8 41.64 12.56 5.16
C THR A 8 41.42 13.80 4.27
N PRO A 9 42.19 14.02 3.18
CA PRO A 9 41.96 15.15 2.29
C PRO A 9 40.58 15.12 1.60
N LEU A 10 40.09 13.93 1.27
CA LEU A 10 38.79 13.73 0.60
C LEU A 10 37.62 14.09 1.51
N TYR A 11 37.66 13.69 2.79
CA TYR A 11 36.66 14.09 3.78
C TYR A 11 36.71 15.60 4.04
N ARG A 12 37.91 16.20 4.11
CA ARG A 12 38.05 17.65 4.26
C ARG A 12 37.39 18.41 3.10
N ALA A 13 37.55 17.94 1.87
CA ALA A 13 36.89 18.55 0.71
C ALA A 13 35.36 18.52 0.83
N MET A 14 34.81 17.39 1.29
CA MET A 14 33.38 17.22 1.57
C MET A 14 32.88 18.18 2.66
N ASP A 15 33.61 18.30 3.77
CA ASP A 15 33.24 19.18 4.90
C ASP A 15 33.23 20.66 4.47
N VAL A 16 34.25 21.11 3.73
CA VAL A 16 34.29 22.48 3.20
C VAL A 16 33.12 22.74 2.24
N ALA A 17 32.77 21.77 1.39
CA ALA A 17 31.60 21.90 0.52
C ALA A 17 30.29 21.97 1.30
N GLN A 18 30.15 21.18 2.37
CA GLN A 18 28.99 21.21 3.26
C GLN A 18 28.81 22.59 3.92
N GLU A 19 29.89 23.12 4.50
CA GLU A 19 29.89 24.45 5.10
C GLU A 19 29.50 25.52 4.08
N PHE A 20 30.06 25.45 2.87
CA PHE A 20 29.72 26.32 1.77
C PHE A 20 28.22 26.23 1.43
N PHE A 21 27.67 25.05 1.18
CA PHE A 21 26.26 24.90 0.79
C PHE A 21 25.30 25.37 1.89
N VAL A 22 25.61 25.11 3.17
CA VAL A 22 24.79 25.60 4.30
C VAL A 22 24.86 27.12 4.40
N ALA A 23 26.04 27.72 4.18
CA ALA A 23 26.17 29.18 4.17
C ALA A 23 25.38 29.81 3.00
N GLN A 24 25.45 29.21 1.81
CA GLN A 24 24.69 29.68 0.64
C GLN A 24 23.18 29.56 0.84
N LEU A 25 22.70 28.52 1.52
CA LEU A 25 21.28 28.40 1.87
C LEU A 25 20.80 29.56 2.76
N LYS A 26 21.67 30.16 3.59
CA LYS A 26 21.34 31.33 4.42
C LYS A 26 21.53 32.66 3.68
N GLY A 27 22.36 32.67 2.65
CA GLY A 27 22.71 33.84 1.85
C GLY A 27 21.59 34.34 0.93
N ARG A 28 21.94 35.31 0.09
CA ARG A 28 21.03 35.91 -0.90
C ARG A 28 20.58 34.90 -1.96
N ASP A 29 21.50 34.05 -2.43
CA ASP A 29 21.20 33.07 -3.47
C ASP A 29 20.24 31.97 -2.98
N GLY A 30 20.22 31.68 -1.67
CA GLY A 30 19.36 30.67 -1.08
C GLY A 30 17.89 31.06 -0.88
N VAL A 31 17.46 32.28 -1.23
CA VAL A 31 16.08 32.76 -0.98
C VAL A 31 15.03 31.82 -1.55
N GLN A 32 15.19 31.41 -2.81
CA GLN A 32 14.26 30.50 -3.48
C GLN A 32 14.27 29.11 -2.84
N ALA A 33 15.45 28.60 -2.47
CA ALA A 33 15.59 27.33 -1.79
C ALA A 33 14.88 27.31 -0.43
N ARG A 34 15.05 28.36 0.37
CA ARG A 34 14.33 28.49 1.65
C ARG A 34 12.82 28.58 1.44
N SER A 35 12.37 29.34 0.44
CA SER A 35 10.94 29.43 0.10
C SER A 35 10.38 28.06 -0.29
N TYR A 36 11.08 27.31 -1.13
CA TYR A 36 10.71 25.94 -1.50
C TYR A 36 10.61 25.01 -0.27
N LEU A 37 11.65 24.99 0.57
CA LEU A 37 11.70 24.14 1.76
C LEU A 37 10.55 24.44 2.73
N VAL A 38 10.32 25.72 3.03
CA VAL A 38 9.29 26.13 4.01
C VAL A 38 7.89 26.03 3.41
N ARG A 39 7.65 26.65 2.24
CA ARG A 39 6.29 26.82 1.71
C ARG A 39 5.74 25.57 1.02
N GLN A 40 6.59 24.81 0.33
CA GLN A 40 6.13 23.62 -0.41
C GLN A 40 6.35 22.32 0.35
N ARG A 41 7.43 22.26 1.15
CA ARG A 41 7.79 21.04 1.89
C ARG A 41 7.58 21.15 3.40
N GLY A 42 7.18 22.31 3.91
CA GLY A 42 6.92 22.50 5.33
C GLY A 42 8.15 22.35 6.23
N LEU A 43 9.38 22.41 5.70
CA LEU A 43 10.61 22.23 6.47
C LEU A 43 11.05 23.54 7.11
N SER A 44 11.19 23.52 8.43
CA SER A 44 11.69 24.64 9.20
C SER A 44 13.21 24.83 9.00
N PRO A 45 13.77 26.00 9.37
CA PRO A 45 15.22 26.19 9.41
C PRO A 45 15.95 25.19 10.31
N ASP A 46 15.31 24.74 11.39
CA ASP A 46 15.88 23.74 12.30
C ASP A 46 15.88 22.34 11.69
N ASP A 47 14.82 21.98 10.94
CA ASP A 47 14.80 20.74 10.15
C ASP A 47 15.93 20.75 9.11
N ALA A 48 16.05 21.85 8.36
CA ALA A 48 17.12 22.01 7.37
C ALA A 48 18.52 21.91 8.02
N LYS A 49 18.69 22.48 9.21
CA LYS A 49 19.94 22.38 9.99
C LYS A 49 20.20 20.94 10.45
N HIS A 50 19.18 20.24 10.94
CA HIS A 50 19.27 18.86 11.44
C HIS A 50 19.79 17.90 10.36
N PHE A 51 19.26 18.01 9.14
CA PHE A 51 19.68 17.19 8.01
C PHE A 51 20.89 17.74 7.25
N GLY A 52 21.44 18.88 7.67
CA GLY A 52 22.52 19.56 6.96
C GLY A 52 22.13 20.00 5.54
N ILE A 53 20.85 20.28 5.28
CA ILE A 53 20.39 20.74 3.98
C ILE A 53 21.07 22.08 3.64
N GLY A 54 21.58 22.16 2.42
CA GLY A 54 22.26 23.35 1.89
C GLY A 54 21.69 23.79 0.54
N PHE A 55 22.36 24.73 -0.10
CA PHE A 55 22.04 25.19 -1.45
C PHE A 55 23.31 25.36 -2.28
N ALA A 56 23.31 24.81 -3.49
CA ALA A 56 24.31 25.08 -4.50
C ALA A 56 23.81 26.23 -5.40
N PRO A 57 24.44 27.42 -5.36
CA PRO A 57 24.08 28.53 -6.24
C PRO A 57 24.16 28.14 -7.70
N ASN A 58 23.42 28.85 -8.57
CA ASN A 58 23.54 28.67 -10.01
C ASN A 58 24.81 29.36 -10.55
N SER A 59 25.97 28.86 -10.14
CA SER A 59 27.30 29.37 -10.52
C SER A 59 28.23 28.22 -10.90
N TRP A 60 29.12 28.47 -11.87
CA TRP A 60 30.11 27.50 -12.30
C TRP A 60 31.31 27.41 -11.36
N ASP A 61 31.66 28.46 -10.62
CA ASP A 61 32.96 28.60 -9.97
C ASP A 61 32.90 29.00 -8.49
N MET A 62 31.74 29.36 -7.94
CA MET A 62 31.66 29.77 -6.53
C MET A 62 32.12 28.68 -5.55
N LEU A 63 31.78 27.41 -5.78
CA LEU A 63 32.28 26.31 -4.96
C LEU A 63 33.78 26.09 -5.19
N VAL A 64 34.26 26.21 -6.43
CA VAL A 64 35.70 26.11 -6.78
C VAL A 64 36.49 27.13 -5.97
N GLY A 65 36.10 28.40 -6.02
CA GLY A 65 36.77 29.45 -5.26
C GLY A 65 36.67 29.27 -3.74
N ALA A 66 35.58 28.70 -3.23
CA ALA A 66 35.45 28.39 -1.79
C ALA A 66 36.39 27.27 -1.35
N LEU A 67 36.53 26.23 -2.17
CA LEU A 67 37.45 25.11 -1.94
C LEU A 67 38.91 25.57 -1.98
N GLU A 68 39.29 26.37 -3.00
CA GLU A 68 40.64 26.93 -3.14
C GLU A 68 41.02 27.82 -1.95
N LYS A 69 40.13 28.73 -1.54
CA LYS A 69 40.34 29.60 -0.37
C LYS A 69 40.53 28.81 0.93
N SER A 70 39.95 27.60 1.01
CA SER A 70 40.04 26.72 2.18
C SER A 70 41.24 25.75 2.10
N GLY A 71 42.09 25.90 1.08
CA GLY A 71 43.28 25.08 0.86
C GLY A 71 42.99 23.65 0.41
N VAL A 72 41.80 23.39 -0.15
CA VAL A 72 41.46 22.08 -0.72
C VAL A 72 42.05 21.99 -2.13
N SER A 73 42.77 20.90 -2.43
CA SER A 73 43.28 20.69 -3.79
C SER A 73 42.13 20.39 -4.75
N MET A 74 42.18 20.94 -5.97
CA MET A 74 41.14 20.65 -6.96
C MET A 74 41.15 19.19 -7.42
N ALA A 75 42.29 18.49 -7.30
CA ALA A 75 42.38 17.06 -7.55
C ALA A 75 41.56 16.26 -6.52
N ASP A 76 41.63 16.62 -5.24
CA ASP A 76 40.83 15.98 -4.18
C ASP A 76 39.34 16.29 -4.38
N ALA A 77 39.00 17.54 -4.67
CA ALA A 77 37.63 17.96 -4.93
C ALA A 77 37.01 17.26 -6.17
N GLU A 78 37.81 17.05 -7.22
CA GLU A 78 37.42 16.27 -8.40
C GLU A 78 37.26 14.79 -8.06
N ALA A 79 38.19 14.22 -7.28
CA ALA A 79 38.17 12.82 -6.87
C ALA A 79 36.93 12.44 -6.05
N VAL A 80 36.35 13.39 -5.32
CA VAL A 80 35.10 13.21 -4.59
C VAL A 80 33.85 13.71 -5.34
N GLY A 81 34.01 14.17 -6.58
CA GLY A 81 32.89 14.54 -7.45
C GLY A 81 32.20 15.86 -7.07
N LEU A 82 32.91 16.81 -6.47
CA LEU A 82 32.40 18.17 -6.21
C LEU A 82 32.58 19.08 -7.44
N VAL A 83 33.69 18.89 -8.14
CA VAL A 83 34.07 19.68 -9.33
C VAL A 83 34.41 18.78 -10.51
N SER A 84 34.57 19.35 -11.70
CA SER A 84 35.04 18.65 -12.91
C SER A 84 35.91 19.57 -13.75
N LYS A 85 36.87 19.00 -14.45
CA LYS A 85 37.71 19.74 -15.40
C LYS A 85 36.90 20.23 -16.59
N SER A 86 37.20 21.44 -17.06
CA SER A 86 36.63 21.99 -18.28
C SER A 86 37.22 21.31 -19.53
N ASP A 87 36.36 20.88 -20.47
CA ASP A 87 36.81 20.37 -21.77
C ASP A 87 37.31 21.49 -22.70
N ARG A 88 36.99 22.76 -22.40
CA ARG A 88 37.25 23.93 -23.24
C ARG A 88 38.51 24.73 -22.86
N GLY A 89 39.32 24.27 -21.89
CA GLY A 89 40.53 24.99 -21.46
C GLY A 89 41.03 24.57 -20.07
N GLN A 90 41.79 25.45 -19.40
CA GLN A 90 42.25 25.24 -18.02
C GLN A 90 41.20 25.67 -17.00
N GLY A 91 41.02 24.87 -15.95
CA GLY A 91 40.17 25.19 -14.81
C GLY A 91 39.18 24.08 -14.45
N TYR A 92 38.55 24.26 -13.30
CA TYR A 92 37.51 23.37 -12.78
C TYR A 92 36.19 24.12 -12.69
N TYR A 93 35.08 23.37 -12.74
CA TYR A 93 33.75 23.91 -12.51
C TYR A 93 32.94 23.02 -11.56
N SER A 94 31.98 23.63 -10.88
CA SER A 94 31.10 23.03 -9.87
C SER A 94 30.11 22.07 -10.54
N ARG A 95 30.01 20.83 -10.06
CA ARG A 95 29.07 19.84 -10.61
C ARG A 95 27.61 20.13 -10.22
N PHE A 96 27.39 20.63 -9.01
CA PHE A 96 26.07 20.99 -8.50
C PHE A 96 25.80 22.48 -8.70
N ARG A 97 24.66 22.83 -9.31
CA ARG A 97 24.26 24.21 -9.59
C ARG A 97 22.75 24.37 -9.52
N GLY A 98 22.27 25.43 -8.88
CA GLY A 98 20.85 25.75 -8.74
C GLY A 98 20.05 24.70 -7.96
N ARG A 99 20.69 24.01 -7.01
CA ARG A 99 20.14 22.80 -6.36
C ARG A 99 20.05 22.95 -4.85
N VAL A 100 18.94 22.48 -4.27
CA VAL A 100 18.88 22.15 -2.83
C VAL A 100 19.73 20.92 -2.60
N MET A 101 20.65 21.01 -1.65
CA MET A 101 21.69 20.01 -1.41
C MET A 101 21.34 19.16 -0.19
N PHE A 102 21.44 17.83 -0.35
CA PHE A 102 21.22 16.82 0.67
C PHE A 102 22.54 16.10 0.92
N PRO A 103 23.17 16.25 2.10
CA PRO A 103 24.41 15.56 2.41
C PRO A 103 24.19 14.06 2.65
N ILE A 104 25.03 13.23 2.06
CA ILE A 104 24.98 11.78 2.17
C ILE A 104 26.14 11.32 3.03
N HIS A 105 25.82 10.59 4.10
CA HIS A 105 26.79 10.09 5.06
C HIS A 105 26.96 8.57 4.95
N ASP A 106 28.16 8.09 5.22
CA ASP A 106 28.38 6.66 5.42
C ASP A 106 27.73 6.17 6.72
N ALA A 107 27.74 4.86 6.96
CA ALA A 107 27.18 4.29 8.19
C ALA A 107 27.85 4.82 9.47
N ARG A 108 29.06 5.40 9.41
CA ARG A 108 29.74 5.99 10.58
C ARG A 108 29.37 7.46 10.80
N GLY A 109 28.60 8.08 9.90
CA GLY A 109 28.21 9.48 9.96
C GLY A 109 29.23 10.43 9.34
N ARG A 110 30.18 9.92 8.54
CA ARG A 110 31.10 10.79 7.77
C ARG A 110 30.45 11.18 6.46
N LEU A 111 30.58 12.44 6.09
CA LEU A 111 30.07 12.95 4.81
C LEU A 111 30.88 12.36 3.65
N VAL A 112 30.21 11.74 2.70
CA VAL A 112 30.85 11.03 1.58
C VAL A 112 30.35 11.45 0.21
N ALA A 113 29.17 12.05 0.12
CA ALA A 113 28.55 12.45 -1.14
C ALA A 113 27.45 13.49 -0.93
N PHE A 114 26.91 13.98 -2.05
CA PHE A 114 25.75 14.86 -2.07
C PHE A 114 24.69 14.39 -3.07
N GLY A 115 23.43 14.56 -2.68
CA GLY A 115 22.29 14.63 -3.59
C GLY A 115 21.87 16.08 -3.80
N GLY A 116 21.31 16.40 -4.96
CA GLY A 116 20.92 17.75 -5.33
C GLY A 116 19.62 17.81 -6.10
N ARG A 117 18.60 18.49 -5.56
CA ARG A 117 17.31 18.71 -6.23
C ARG A 117 17.30 20.06 -6.95
N LEU A 118 17.08 20.05 -8.27
CA LEU A 118 16.95 21.28 -9.06
C LEU A 118 15.67 22.01 -8.66
N LEU A 119 15.74 23.32 -8.46
CA LEU A 119 14.57 24.14 -8.19
C LEU A 119 13.91 24.58 -9.50
N GLU A 120 14.71 25.17 -10.38
CA GLU A 120 14.30 25.70 -11.68
C GLU A 120 15.47 25.57 -12.67
N GLY A 121 15.14 25.61 -13.96
CA GLY A 121 16.10 25.48 -15.06
C GLY A 121 16.10 24.10 -15.71
N GLU A 122 17.09 23.88 -16.58
CA GLU A 122 17.20 22.66 -17.37
C GLU A 122 18.08 21.60 -16.71
N GLY A 123 17.66 20.34 -16.81
CA GLY A 123 18.41 19.18 -16.33
C GLY A 123 17.58 18.23 -15.46
N ALA A 124 18.22 17.19 -14.93
CA ALA A 124 17.54 16.20 -14.11
C ALA A 124 17.03 16.81 -12.79
N LYS A 125 15.77 16.48 -12.42
CA LYS A 125 15.12 16.90 -11.16
C LYS A 125 16.00 16.59 -9.94
N TYR A 126 16.57 15.39 -9.89
CA TYR A 126 17.58 15.00 -8.90
C TYR A 126 18.89 14.64 -9.59
N TYR A 127 19.99 15.02 -8.95
CA TYR A 127 21.36 14.71 -9.37
C TYR A 127 22.16 14.26 -8.15
N ASN A 128 22.84 13.13 -8.24
CA ASN A 128 23.62 12.55 -7.14
C ASN A 128 25.09 12.48 -7.53
N SER A 129 25.97 12.58 -6.54
CA SER A 129 27.40 12.28 -6.71
C SER A 129 27.60 10.92 -7.39
N THR A 130 28.64 10.83 -8.21
CA THR A 130 29.09 9.57 -8.84
C THR A 130 29.86 8.71 -7.84
N GLU A 131 30.16 7.46 -8.18
CA GLU A 131 31.03 6.59 -7.36
C GLU A 131 32.39 7.25 -7.12
N THR A 132 32.94 7.11 -5.91
CA THR A 132 34.26 7.64 -5.52
C THR A 132 34.98 6.64 -4.61
N ALA A 133 36.21 6.95 -4.21
CA ALA A 133 36.95 6.13 -3.24
C ALA A 133 36.30 6.08 -1.85
N ILE A 134 35.45 7.06 -1.50
CA ILE A 134 34.79 7.15 -0.19
C ILE A 134 33.27 6.97 -0.26
N PHE A 135 32.69 6.95 -1.46
CA PHE A 135 31.25 6.80 -1.66
C PHE A 135 30.94 5.70 -2.67
N SER A 136 30.10 4.77 -2.24
CA SER A 136 29.46 3.84 -3.16
C SER A 136 27.95 3.96 -3.09
N LYS A 137 27.34 4.30 -4.23
CA LYS A 137 25.90 4.47 -4.35
C LYS A 137 25.21 3.16 -4.03
N LYS A 138 25.74 2.03 -4.51
CA LYS A 138 25.16 0.69 -4.33
C LYS A 138 25.02 0.23 -2.88
N LYS A 139 25.76 0.81 -1.93
CA LYS A 139 25.83 0.35 -0.53
C LYS A 139 25.40 1.40 0.50
N THR A 140 25.32 2.67 0.08
CA THR A 140 25.00 3.76 0.99
C THR A 140 23.51 4.07 0.90
N LEU A 141 22.83 4.11 2.06
CA LEU A 141 21.44 4.55 2.15
C LEU A 141 21.41 5.93 2.81
N TYR A 142 20.63 6.85 2.25
CA TYR A 142 20.45 8.16 2.85
C TYR A 142 19.85 8.00 4.25
N ASN A 143 20.33 8.84 5.18
CA ASN A 143 19.94 8.86 6.60
C ASN A 143 20.28 7.61 7.44
N LEU A 144 20.94 6.58 6.90
CA LEU A 144 21.26 5.36 7.66
C LEU A 144 22.07 5.62 8.93
N HIS A 145 23.01 6.57 8.88
CA HIS A 145 23.84 6.96 10.03
C HIS A 145 23.02 7.43 11.24
N GLN A 146 21.85 8.04 11.00
CA GLN A 146 20.90 8.45 12.04
C GLN A 146 19.92 7.34 12.35
N ALA A 147 19.33 6.71 11.33
CA ALA A 147 18.32 5.67 11.48
C ALA A 147 18.80 4.42 12.24
N ARG A 148 20.12 4.17 12.28
CA ARG A 148 20.71 3.08 13.06
C ARG A 148 20.83 3.39 14.56
N THR A 149 20.85 4.67 14.94
CA THR A 149 21.06 5.12 16.33
C THR A 149 19.83 5.76 16.95
N GLN A 150 18.93 6.28 16.13
CA GLN A 150 17.70 6.94 16.55
C GLN A 150 16.54 5.95 16.56
N GLY A 151 15.65 6.09 17.54
CA GLY A 151 14.51 5.19 17.75
C GLY A 151 14.77 4.11 18.80
N ARG A 152 13.72 3.38 19.16
CA ARG A 152 13.79 2.21 20.03
C ARG A 152 14.27 1.01 19.22
N LYS A 153 14.83 0.01 19.92
CA LYS A 153 15.33 -1.23 19.30
C LYS A 153 14.28 -1.89 18.40
N ASP A 154 13.02 -1.84 18.84
CA ASP A 154 11.89 -2.51 18.20
C ASP A 154 11.11 -1.63 17.22
N ASP A 155 11.49 -0.35 17.07
CA ASP A 155 10.85 0.51 16.06
C ASP A 155 11.16 -0.05 14.66
N PRO A 156 10.19 -0.10 13.73
CA PRO A 156 10.42 -0.58 12.38
C PRO A 156 11.43 0.30 11.64
N MET A 157 12.31 -0.30 10.85
CA MET A 157 13.16 0.44 9.91
C MET A 157 12.40 0.63 8.60
N ILE A 158 12.11 1.88 8.25
CA ILE A 158 11.26 2.24 7.11
C ILE A 158 12.15 2.62 5.93
N VAL A 159 11.89 2.02 4.77
CA VAL A 159 12.57 2.32 3.52
C VAL A 159 11.60 3.05 2.60
N VAL A 160 11.94 4.28 2.22
CA VAL A 160 11.17 5.12 1.27
C VAL A 160 11.97 5.37 0.00
N GLU A 161 11.38 5.93 -1.05
CA GLU A 161 12.06 6.13 -2.34
C GLU A 161 13.03 7.32 -2.38
N GLY A 162 12.67 8.46 -1.75
CA GLY A 162 13.36 9.72 -1.93
C GLY A 162 13.91 10.38 -0.67
N TYR A 163 14.77 11.37 -0.89
CA TYR A 163 15.31 12.22 0.19
C TYR A 163 14.22 12.94 0.96
N MET A 164 13.26 13.52 0.23
CA MET A 164 12.19 14.32 0.83
C MET A 164 11.24 13.45 1.66
N ASP A 165 10.91 12.25 1.18
CA ASP A 165 10.11 11.28 1.92
C ASP A 165 10.79 10.89 3.23
N CYS A 166 12.11 10.65 3.16
CA CYS A 166 12.90 10.30 4.34
C CYS A 166 12.92 11.44 5.36
N VAL A 167 13.14 12.67 4.90
CA VAL A 167 13.10 13.87 5.75
C VAL A 167 11.71 14.10 6.34
N ALA A 168 10.64 13.93 5.55
CA ALA A 168 9.26 14.14 5.97
C ALA A 168 8.83 13.15 7.06
N LEU A 169 9.06 11.86 6.86
CA LEU A 169 8.76 10.83 7.85
C LEU A 169 9.59 11.04 9.13
N HIS A 170 10.87 11.34 8.99
CA HIS A 170 11.74 11.56 10.15
C HIS A 170 11.29 12.77 10.97
N LYS A 171 10.96 13.90 10.32
CA LYS A 171 10.36 15.08 10.97
C LYS A 171 9.05 14.75 11.67
N ALA A 172 8.24 13.84 11.12
CA ALA A 172 7.01 13.37 11.74
C ALA A 172 7.26 12.44 12.96
N GLY A 173 8.51 12.18 13.32
CA GLY A 173 8.89 11.39 14.49
C GLY A 173 9.26 9.95 14.20
N PHE A 174 9.33 9.54 12.92
CA PHE A 174 9.82 8.22 12.54
C PHE A 174 11.36 8.24 12.42
N GLY A 175 12.06 8.01 13.53
CA GLY A 175 13.52 8.14 13.58
C GLY A 175 14.31 7.15 12.72
N ARG A 176 13.72 6.00 12.37
CA ARG A 176 14.37 4.89 11.65
C ARG A 176 14.00 4.85 10.16
N VAL A 177 14.14 5.96 9.45
CA VAL A 177 13.79 6.06 8.02
C VAL A 177 15.04 6.21 7.16
N VAL A 178 15.10 5.50 6.04
CA VAL A 178 16.20 5.54 5.07
C VAL A 178 15.68 5.54 3.64
N ALA A 179 16.50 6.00 2.69
CA ALA A 179 16.15 6.01 1.27
C ALA A 179 17.33 5.61 0.36
N PRO A 180 17.10 4.83 -0.72
CA PRO A 180 18.06 4.69 -1.80
C PRO A 180 18.11 5.98 -2.62
N MET A 181 19.24 6.25 -3.26
CA MET A 181 19.51 7.57 -3.86
C MET A 181 19.19 7.58 -5.36
N GLY A 182 17.92 7.37 -5.73
CA GLY A 182 17.53 7.25 -7.14
C GLY A 182 18.15 6.02 -7.79
N THR A 183 18.14 4.91 -7.07
CA THR A 183 18.51 3.56 -7.50
C THR A 183 17.45 2.60 -6.99
N ALA A 184 17.11 1.59 -7.79
CA ALA A 184 16.23 0.53 -7.30
C ALA A 184 16.90 -0.16 -6.09
N MET A 185 16.08 -0.69 -5.18
CA MET A 185 16.57 -1.56 -4.11
C MET A 185 17.40 -2.72 -4.69
N ASN A 186 18.49 -3.08 -4.02
CA ASN A 186 19.43 -4.12 -4.44
C ASN A 186 19.81 -5.02 -3.25
N GLU A 187 20.58 -6.07 -3.53
CA GLU A 187 21.01 -7.03 -2.52
C GLU A 187 21.88 -6.36 -1.44
N GLU A 188 22.82 -5.49 -1.82
CA GLU A 188 23.71 -4.84 -0.86
C GLU A 188 22.98 -3.93 0.13
N TYR A 189 21.94 -3.22 -0.31
CA TYR A 189 21.07 -2.45 0.58
C TYR A 189 20.30 -3.35 1.53
N LEU A 190 19.73 -4.47 1.05
CA LEU A 190 19.05 -5.41 1.93
C LEU A 190 19.99 -5.99 2.98
N GLN A 191 21.18 -6.40 2.58
CA GLN A 191 22.20 -6.89 3.50
C GLN A 191 22.62 -5.81 4.51
N GLU A 192 22.69 -4.54 4.12
CA GLU A 192 23.00 -3.44 5.04
C GLU A 192 21.86 -3.19 6.03
N LEU A 193 20.61 -3.11 5.57
CA LEU A 193 19.43 -2.94 6.41
C LEU A 193 19.32 -4.06 7.46
N TRP A 194 19.55 -5.30 7.02
CA TRP A 194 19.48 -6.50 7.86
C TRP A 194 20.51 -6.57 8.99
N LYS A 195 21.52 -5.70 9.01
CA LYS A 195 22.42 -5.54 10.15
C LYS A 195 21.75 -4.84 11.33
N TYR A 196 20.72 -4.02 11.07
CA TYR A 196 20.11 -3.13 12.07
C TYR A 196 18.64 -3.46 12.35
N ASN A 197 17.93 -4.09 11.41
CA ASN A 197 16.54 -4.52 11.57
C ASN A 197 16.31 -5.82 10.78
N SER A 198 15.67 -6.84 11.37
CA SER A 198 15.42 -8.12 10.70
C SER A 198 14.32 -8.08 9.65
N GLU A 199 13.40 -7.12 9.76
CA GLU A 199 12.17 -7.03 8.97
C GLU A 199 11.89 -5.56 8.57
N PRO A 200 12.78 -4.91 7.81
CA PRO A 200 12.54 -3.53 7.38
C PRO A 200 11.25 -3.45 6.55
N VAL A 201 10.50 -2.37 6.78
CA VAL A 201 9.23 -2.07 6.11
C VAL A 201 9.52 -1.19 4.91
N VAL A 202 9.17 -1.67 3.72
CA VAL A 202 9.31 -0.91 2.47
C VAL A 202 8.01 -0.18 2.19
N CYS A 203 8.08 1.15 2.17
CA CYS A 203 6.98 2.03 1.83
C CYS A 203 7.01 2.32 0.34
N LEU A 204 5.99 1.84 -0.36
CA LEU A 204 5.84 1.99 -1.80
C LEU A 204 4.88 3.14 -2.10
N ASP A 205 5.28 3.97 -3.06
CA ASP A 205 4.41 5.02 -3.62
C ASP A 205 3.20 4.37 -4.30
N GLY A 206 2.05 5.02 -4.23
CA GLY A 206 0.79 4.53 -4.80
C GLY A 206 0.70 4.63 -6.34
N ASP A 207 1.83 4.65 -7.04
CA ASP A 207 1.84 4.78 -8.51
C ASP A 207 2.30 3.49 -9.21
N LYS A 208 2.12 3.45 -10.53
CA LYS A 208 2.54 2.29 -11.34
C LYS A 208 4.06 2.06 -11.26
N ALA A 209 4.87 3.09 -11.02
CA ALA A 209 6.32 2.96 -10.94
C ALA A 209 6.73 2.28 -9.63
N GLY A 210 6.13 2.66 -8.50
CA GLY A 210 6.29 2.05 -7.18
C GLY A 210 5.88 0.58 -7.20
N LEU A 211 4.73 0.25 -7.80
CA LEU A 211 4.29 -1.14 -7.97
C LEU A 211 5.26 -1.98 -8.82
N ASN A 212 5.82 -1.42 -9.90
CA ASN A 212 6.82 -2.11 -10.71
C ASN A 212 8.17 -2.25 -9.98
N ALA A 213 8.53 -1.30 -9.12
CA ALA A 213 9.72 -1.39 -8.27
C ALA A 213 9.55 -2.50 -7.22
N ALA A 214 8.35 -2.65 -6.67
CA ALA A 214 8.01 -3.71 -5.73
C ALA A 214 8.23 -5.11 -6.33
N ASP A 215 7.82 -5.35 -7.58
CA ASP A 215 8.03 -6.64 -8.24
C ASP A 215 9.51 -7.01 -8.37
N ARG A 216 10.34 -6.02 -8.75
CA ARG A 216 11.79 -6.23 -8.84
C ARG A 216 12.39 -6.52 -7.48
N LEU A 217 11.94 -5.80 -6.45
CA LEU A 217 12.37 -6.00 -5.07
C LEU A 217 11.97 -7.37 -4.53
N VAL A 218 10.75 -7.83 -4.78
CA VAL A 218 10.28 -9.18 -4.40
C VAL A 218 11.15 -10.24 -5.08
N ALA A 219 11.31 -10.17 -6.40
CA ALA A 219 12.10 -11.15 -7.14
C ALA A 219 13.57 -11.18 -6.69
N MET A 220 14.15 -10.02 -6.33
CA MET A 220 15.52 -9.91 -5.84
C MET A 220 15.68 -10.37 -4.39
N SER A 221 14.68 -10.15 -3.53
CA SER A 221 14.75 -10.46 -2.10
C SER A 221 14.49 -11.93 -1.77
N LEU A 222 13.61 -12.62 -2.50
CA LEU A 222 13.22 -14.01 -2.22
C LEU A 222 14.38 -15.03 -2.16
N PRO A 223 15.42 -14.96 -3.00
CA PRO A 223 16.59 -15.83 -2.85
C PRO A 223 17.38 -15.57 -1.54
N LEU A 224 17.28 -14.36 -0.99
CA LEU A 224 18.12 -13.84 0.09
C LEU A 224 17.48 -13.95 1.47
N VAL A 225 16.14 -14.08 1.54
CA VAL A 225 15.42 -14.14 2.82
C VAL A 225 15.79 -15.39 3.62
N ARG A 226 15.76 -15.25 4.94
CA ARG A 226 16.05 -16.29 5.92
C ARG A 226 15.00 -16.25 7.01
N HIS A 227 14.98 -17.29 7.85
CA HIS A 227 14.07 -17.36 9.00
C HIS A 227 14.13 -16.15 9.95
N ASP A 228 15.26 -15.44 9.98
CA ASP A 228 15.56 -14.31 10.85
C ASP A 228 15.69 -12.98 10.09
N LYS A 229 15.51 -13.00 8.75
CA LYS A 229 15.67 -11.85 7.85
C LYS A 229 14.65 -11.86 6.72
N THR A 230 13.73 -10.91 6.75
CA THR A 230 12.66 -10.76 5.76
C THR A 230 12.39 -9.29 5.47
N LEU A 231 11.30 -9.00 4.77
CA LEU A 231 10.78 -7.67 4.48
C LEU A 231 9.30 -7.61 4.80
N GLN A 232 8.82 -6.41 5.07
CA GLN A 232 7.40 -6.08 5.09
C GLN A 232 7.13 -4.93 4.12
N PHE A 233 5.87 -4.75 3.73
CA PHE A 233 5.47 -3.78 2.73
C PHE A 233 4.26 -2.97 3.18
N ILE A 234 4.31 -1.67 2.94
CA ILE A 234 3.11 -0.81 2.93
C ILE A 234 3.02 -0.18 1.54
N THR A 235 1.79 -0.06 1.03
CA THR A 235 1.51 0.62 -0.24
C THR A 235 0.62 1.81 0.07
N LEU A 236 1.03 2.99 -0.37
CA LEU A 236 0.25 4.22 -0.18
C LEU A 236 -0.94 4.27 -1.16
N PRO A 237 -1.98 5.05 -0.84
CA PRO A 237 -3.09 5.31 -1.78
C PRO A 237 -2.60 5.89 -3.10
N ASP A 238 -3.40 5.68 -4.14
CA ASP A 238 -3.02 6.02 -5.52
C ASP A 238 -2.54 7.47 -5.66
N GLY A 239 -1.32 7.63 -6.22
CA GLY A 239 -0.71 8.92 -6.50
C GLY A 239 -0.11 9.67 -5.31
N LEU A 240 -0.07 9.07 -4.11
CA LEU A 240 0.59 9.67 -2.94
C LEU A 240 2.00 9.10 -2.72
N ASP A 241 2.92 9.99 -2.35
CA ASP A 241 4.24 9.66 -1.77
C ASP A 241 4.21 9.85 -0.23
N PRO A 242 5.22 9.37 0.52
CA PRO A 242 5.20 9.49 1.98
C PRO A 242 5.19 10.94 2.50
N ASP A 243 5.82 11.89 1.78
CA ASP A 243 5.80 13.31 2.12
C ASP A 243 4.37 13.89 2.01
N ASP A 244 3.67 13.59 0.92
CA ASP A 244 2.29 14.03 0.68
C ASP A 244 1.31 13.33 1.62
N TYR A 245 1.47 12.02 1.85
CA TYR A 245 0.61 11.27 2.77
C TYR A 245 0.67 11.84 4.20
N ILE A 246 1.87 12.12 4.73
CA ILE A 246 2.01 12.71 6.06
C ILE A 246 1.44 14.13 6.12
N LYS A 247 1.60 14.94 5.08
CA LYS A 247 1.00 16.28 5.05
C LYS A 247 -0.52 16.24 5.10
N HIS A 248 -1.14 15.28 4.42
CA HIS A 248 -2.59 15.18 4.31
C HIS A 248 -3.24 14.45 5.49
N GLN A 249 -2.67 13.32 5.92
CA GLN A 249 -3.28 12.41 6.91
C GLN A 249 -2.62 12.48 8.29
N GLY A 250 -1.41 13.03 8.37
CA GLY A 250 -0.67 13.17 9.62
C GLY A 250 0.05 11.90 10.07
N ARG A 251 0.74 12.04 11.20
CA ARG A 251 1.60 10.99 11.78
C ARG A 251 0.81 9.76 12.21
N ASP A 252 -0.34 9.94 12.86
CA ASP A 252 -1.08 8.84 13.47
C ASP A 252 -1.64 7.90 12.39
N ALA A 253 -2.13 8.46 11.28
CA ALA A 253 -2.55 7.67 10.12
C ALA A 253 -1.39 6.85 9.52
N PHE A 254 -0.20 7.44 9.38
CA PHE A 254 0.97 6.69 8.91
C PHE A 254 1.39 5.61 9.92
N SER A 255 1.23 5.85 11.21
CA SER A 255 1.49 4.85 12.25
C SER A 255 0.51 3.68 12.18
N SER A 256 -0.77 3.94 11.90
CA SER A 256 -1.76 2.88 11.65
C SER A 256 -1.39 2.07 10.41
N LEU A 257 -0.99 2.73 9.32
CA LEU A 257 -0.53 2.04 8.10
C LEU A 257 0.69 1.14 8.38
N LEU A 258 1.65 1.60 9.17
CA LEU A 258 2.80 0.78 9.59
C LEU A 258 2.40 -0.43 10.42
N SER A 259 1.34 -0.34 11.24
CA SER A 259 0.86 -1.48 12.02
C SER A 259 0.17 -2.55 11.16
N GLU A 260 -0.25 -2.17 9.96
CA GLU A 260 -0.86 -3.05 8.95
C GLU A 260 0.14 -3.47 7.87
N ALA A 261 1.44 -3.28 8.11
CA ALA A 261 2.49 -3.67 7.18
C ALA A 261 2.39 -5.15 6.80
N GLN A 262 2.34 -5.41 5.49
CA GLN A 262 2.10 -6.73 4.94
C GLN A 262 3.40 -7.55 4.95
N PRO A 263 3.39 -8.76 5.50
CA PRO A 263 4.51 -9.68 5.38
C PRO A 263 4.85 -9.99 3.91
N LEU A 264 6.13 -10.24 3.60
CA LEU A 264 6.57 -10.57 2.24
C LEU A 264 5.75 -11.69 1.57
N ALA A 265 5.34 -12.72 2.31
CA ALA A 265 4.53 -13.81 1.76
C ALA A 265 3.14 -13.33 1.31
N ASP A 266 2.43 -12.58 2.17
CA ASP A 266 1.13 -12.00 1.83
C ASP A 266 1.24 -11.00 0.67
N PHE A 267 2.30 -10.19 0.67
CA PHE A 267 2.57 -9.25 -0.42
C PHE A 267 2.81 -9.97 -1.75
N CYS A 268 3.61 -11.04 -1.77
CA CYS A 268 3.82 -11.87 -2.96
C CYS A 268 2.51 -12.44 -3.50
N TRP A 269 1.64 -12.94 -2.61
CA TRP A 269 0.32 -13.44 -2.97
C TRP A 269 -0.53 -12.34 -3.61
N LEU A 270 -0.70 -11.21 -2.91
CA LEU A 270 -1.55 -10.10 -3.33
C LEU A 270 -1.16 -9.59 -4.73
N ARG A 271 0.15 -9.41 -4.95
CA ARG A 271 0.71 -9.00 -6.24
C ARG A 271 0.34 -9.95 -7.36
N GLU A 272 0.56 -11.25 -7.18
CA GLU A 272 0.29 -12.23 -8.24
C GLU A 272 -1.20 -12.46 -8.48
N TYR A 273 -2.01 -12.36 -7.43
CA TYR A 273 -3.47 -12.46 -7.47
C TYR A 273 -4.12 -11.31 -8.24
N GLN A 274 -3.67 -10.07 -8.01
CA GLN A 274 -4.23 -8.86 -8.64
C GLN A 274 -3.78 -8.63 -10.10
N ARG A 275 -2.75 -9.34 -10.57
CA ARG A 275 -2.16 -9.12 -11.91
C ARG A 275 -3.09 -9.45 -13.08
N THR A 276 -3.94 -10.46 -12.94
CA THR A 276 -4.76 -10.98 -14.03
C THR A 276 -6.12 -11.41 -13.52
N PRO A 277 -7.20 -11.27 -14.31
CA PRO A 277 -8.48 -11.88 -14.00
C PRO A 277 -8.33 -13.40 -13.80
N LEU A 278 -9.16 -13.99 -12.94
CA LEU A 278 -9.09 -15.40 -12.51
C LEU A 278 -10.43 -16.11 -12.75
N HIS A 279 -11.05 -15.87 -13.90
CA HIS A 279 -12.37 -16.39 -14.26
C HIS A 279 -12.31 -17.75 -14.96
N THR A 280 -11.16 -18.13 -15.53
CA THR A 280 -11.00 -19.40 -16.26
C THR A 280 -9.99 -20.34 -15.61
N PRO A 281 -10.10 -21.67 -15.81
CA PRO A 281 -9.10 -22.63 -15.36
C PRO A 281 -7.68 -22.32 -15.84
N GLU A 282 -7.52 -21.84 -17.07
CA GLU A 282 -6.22 -21.45 -17.64
C GLU A 282 -5.61 -20.27 -16.89
N GLN A 283 -6.42 -19.28 -16.51
CA GLN A 283 -5.98 -18.13 -15.73
C GLN A 283 -5.55 -18.53 -14.31
N ILE A 284 -6.31 -19.43 -13.68
CA ILE A 284 -6.00 -19.99 -12.37
C ILE A 284 -4.71 -20.82 -12.40
N GLU A 285 -4.53 -21.68 -13.40
CA GLU A 285 -3.28 -22.42 -13.60
C GLU A 285 -2.10 -21.48 -13.94
N GLY A 286 -2.38 -20.37 -14.63
CA GLY A 286 -1.43 -19.27 -14.82
C GLY A 286 -0.94 -18.68 -13.50
N LEU A 287 -1.85 -18.33 -12.58
CA LEU A 287 -1.50 -17.85 -11.24
C LEU A 287 -0.65 -18.88 -10.47
N LYS A 288 -1.09 -20.14 -10.42
CA LYS A 288 -0.34 -21.22 -9.73
C LYS A 288 1.07 -21.37 -10.31
N THR A 289 1.21 -21.23 -11.63
CA THR A 289 2.50 -21.33 -12.31
C THR A 289 3.40 -20.15 -11.95
N ARG A 290 2.88 -18.91 -11.94
CA ARG A 290 3.65 -17.73 -11.51
C ARG A 290 4.10 -17.82 -10.06
N LEU A 291 3.20 -18.20 -9.14
CA LEU A 291 3.55 -18.42 -7.74
C LEU A 291 4.63 -19.50 -7.59
N ARG A 292 4.51 -20.62 -8.32
CA ARG A 292 5.52 -21.68 -8.30
C ARG A 292 6.88 -21.19 -8.81
N MET A 293 6.91 -20.45 -9.92
CA MET A 293 8.16 -19.89 -10.47
C MET A 293 8.80 -18.90 -9.50
N LEU A 294 7.98 -18.05 -8.85
CA LEU A 294 8.44 -17.11 -7.85
C LEU A 294 9.10 -17.83 -6.67
N LEU A 295 8.44 -18.84 -6.09
CA LEU A 295 8.99 -19.61 -4.96
C LEU A 295 10.20 -20.48 -5.34
N GLN A 296 10.37 -20.84 -6.61
CA GLN A 296 11.55 -21.59 -7.07
C GLN A 296 12.84 -20.76 -6.99
N THR A 297 12.75 -19.43 -6.98
CA THR A 297 13.90 -18.53 -6.79
C THR A 297 14.46 -18.60 -5.36
N MET A 298 13.64 -19.00 -4.39
CA MET A 298 14.08 -19.11 -3.01
C MET A 298 15.05 -20.28 -2.82
N THR A 299 15.97 -20.10 -1.88
CA THR A 299 16.85 -21.18 -1.42
C THR A 299 16.03 -22.42 -0.98
N PRO A 300 16.34 -23.63 -1.46
CA PRO A 300 15.66 -24.84 -1.02
C PRO A 300 15.75 -25.06 0.50
N GLY A 301 14.63 -25.27 1.17
CA GLY A 301 14.60 -25.57 2.59
C GLY A 301 13.22 -25.38 3.23
N PRO A 302 13.13 -25.47 4.58
CA PRO A 302 11.88 -25.36 5.32
C PRO A 302 11.14 -24.04 5.08
N LEU A 303 11.87 -22.92 4.96
CA LEU A 303 11.25 -21.60 4.73
C LEU A 303 10.50 -21.56 3.39
N ARG A 304 11.11 -22.08 2.32
CA ARG A 304 10.45 -22.17 1.01
C ARG A 304 9.20 -23.06 1.07
N GLU A 305 9.24 -24.13 1.87
CA GLU A 305 8.07 -24.99 2.06
C GLU A 305 6.96 -24.28 2.84
N GLY A 306 7.30 -23.50 3.86
CA GLY A 306 6.35 -22.63 4.55
C GLY A 306 5.68 -21.62 3.61
N TYR A 307 6.45 -21.00 2.71
CA TYR A 307 5.88 -20.13 1.68
C TYR A 307 4.93 -20.88 0.73
N LYS A 308 5.28 -22.11 0.30
CA LYS A 308 4.39 -22.91 -0.55
C LYS A 308 3.08 -23.25 0.17
N GLN A 309 3.16 -23.66 1.44
CA GLN A 309 1.97 -23.96 2.26
C GLN A 309 1.10 -22.71 2.41
N HIS A 310 1.71 -21.55 2.67
CA HIS A 310 1.00 -20.28 2.72
C HIS A 310 0.30 -19.96 1.39
N MET A 311 0.98 -20.10 0.24
CA MET A 311 0.36 -19.87 -1.07
C MET A 311 -0.76 -20.87 -1.39
N GLN A 312 -0.61 -22.13 -0.95
CA GLN A 312 -1.66 -23.14 -1.08
C GLN A 312 -2.89 -22.80 -0.23
N GLN A 313 -2.67 -22.35 1.01
CA GLN A 313 -3.73 -21.89 1.89
C GLN A 313 -4.47 -20.71 1.24
N LYS A 314 -3.76 -19.70 0.74
CA LYS A 314 -4.38 -18.58 0.02
C LYS A 314 -5.17 -19.03 -1.21
N LEU A 315 -4.64 -19.96 -2.02
CA LEU A 315 -5.39 -20.55 -3.14
C LEU A 315 -6.67 -21.26 -2.66
N GLN A 316 -6.63 -21.94 -1.51
CA GLN A 316 -7.79 -22.59 -0.91
C GLN A 316 -8.83 -21.59 -0.42
N ASP A 317 -8.41 -20.57 0.33
CA ASP A 317 -9.27 -19.52 0.90
C ASP A 317 -10.00 -18.75 -0.20
N HIS A 318 -9.32 -18.51 -1.32
CA HIS A 318 -9.90 -17.88 -2.50
C HIS A 318 -10.69 -18.85 -3.41
N GLY A 319 -10.72 -20.15 -3.12
CA GLY A 319 -11.48 -21.16 -3.88
C GLY A 319 -10.86 -21.54 -5.24
N LEU A 320 -9.54 -21.35 -5.39
CA LEU A 320 -8.79 -21.54 -6.63
C LEU A 320 -8.06 -22.90 -6.74
N LEU A 321 -8.13 -23.72 -5.69
CA LEU A 321 -7.69 -25.10 -5.77
C LEU A 321 -8.80 -25.98 -6.34
N THR A 322 -8.56 -26.54 -7.52
CA THR A 322 -9.29 -27.71 -8.01
C THR A 322 -8.81 -28.92 -7.21
N SER A 323 -9.57 -29.38 -6.24
CA SER A 323 -9.32 -30.73 -5.72
C SER A 323 -9.47 -31.72 -6.88
N PRO A 324 -8.53 -32.66 -7.10
CA PRO A 324 -8.86 -33.82 -7.93
C PRO A 324 -10.03 -34.52 -7.23
N ARG A 325 -11.20 -34.57 -7.87
CA ARG A 325 -12.32 -35.37 -7.35
C ARG A 325 -11.83 -36.81 -7.20
N PRO A 326 -11.72 -37.38 -5.99
CA PRO A 326 -11.81 -38.82 -5.87
C PRO A 326 -13.28 -39.18 -6.15
N ALA A 327 -13.52 -40.28 -6.85
CA ALA A 327 -14.85 -40.84 -6.97
C ALA A 327 -15.48 -40.95 -5.57
N ARG A 328 -16.70 -40.43 -5.42
CA ARG A 328 -17.44 -40.36 -4.16
C ARG A 328 -17.62 -41.78 -3.60
N PRO A 329 -17.36 -41.97 -2.29
CA PRO A 329 -18.47 -42.33 -1.42
C PRO A 329 -18.64 -41.34 -0.25
N LEU A 330 -19.87 -41.32 0.25
CA LEU A 330 -20.54 -40.43 1.21
C LEU A 330 -19.67 -39.67 2.24
N ARG A 331 -19.91 -38.34 2.34
CA ARG A 331 -19.28 -37.35 3.23
C ARG A 331 -19.72 -37.47 4.70
N LYS A 332 -18.84 -37.07 5.63
CA LYS A 332 -19.17 -36.26 6.83
C LYS A 332 -18.54 -34.86 6.66
N PRO A 333 -19.14 -33.76 7.14
CA PRO A 333 -18.66 -32.40 6.82
C PRO A 333 -17.70 -31.81 7.87
N VAL A 334 -16.74 -31.00 7.41
CA VAL A 334 -15.97 -30.02 8.20
C VAL A 334 -15.98 -28.69 7.41
N LEU A 335 -16.30 -27.59 8.09
CA LEU A 335 -16.55 -26.22 7.58
C LEU A 335 -15.24 -25.41 7.35
N PRO A 336 -15.19 -24.47 6.37
CA PRO A 336 -14.10 -23.48 6.22
C PRO A 336 -14.47 -22.07 6.71
N ALA A 337 -13.42 -21.26 6.97
CA ALA A 337 -13.42 -20.00 7.72
C ALA A 337 -13.79 -18.71 6.95
N MET A 338 -14.12 -17.70 7.75
CA MET A 338 -14.78 -16.41 7.50
C MET A 338 -13.89 -15.33 6.83
N GLU A 339 -14.02 -15.05 5.52
CA GLU A 339 -13.47 -13.80 4.91
C GLU A 339 -14.07 -13.41 3.52
N LYS A 340 -15.37 -13.66 3.26
CA LYS A 340 -16.08 -13.25 2.00
C LYS A 340 -17.36 -12.44 2.28
N VAL A 341 -17.28 -11.41 3.11
CA VAL A 341 -18.49 -10.91 3.81
C VAL A 341 -19.38 -9.95 3.01
N GLN A 342 -18.96 -9.35 1.88
CA GLN A 342 -19.88 -8.49 1.10
C GLN A 342 -20.74 -9.27 0.09
N HIS A 343 -20.18 -10.32 -0.56
CA HIS A 343 -20.92 -11.18 -1.49
C HIS A 343 -21.70 -12.31 -0.80
N ASN A 344 -21.47 -12.60 0.47
CA ASN A 344 -22.24 -13.62 1.20
C ASN A 344 -23.60 -13.10 1.69
N ARG A 345 -23.82 -11.78 1.80
CA ARG A 345 -25.01 -11.22 2.47
C ARG A 345 -26.30 -11.34 1.68
N GLU A 346 -26.28 -11.18 0.36
CA GLU A 346 -27.45 -11.41 -0.49
C GLU A 346 -27.89 -12.88 -0.44
N TYR A 347 -26.93 -13.81 -0.41
CA TYR A 347 -27.20 -15.24 -0.21
C TYR A 347 -27.78 -15.53 1.18
N LEU A 348 -27.33 -14.83 2.23
CA LEU A 348 -27.87 -15.00 3.59
C LEU A 348 -29.26 -14.39 3.74
N LEU A 349 -29.52 -13.21 3.15
CA LEU A 349 -30.85 -12.58 3.15
C LEU A 349 -31.90 -13.50 2.54
N LEU A 350 -31.62 -14.04 1.36
CA LEU A 350 -32.56 -14.93 0.68
C LEU A 350 -32.56 -16.33 1.30
N GLY A 351 -31.40 -16.83 1.73
CA GLY A 351 -31.28 -18.17 2.28
C GLY A 351 -31.86 -18.35 3.68
N LEU A 352 -31.86 -17.31 4.53
CA LEU A 352 -32.60 -17.32 5.80
C LEU A 352 -34.11 -17.39 5.56
N LEU A 353 -34.64 -16.68 4.56
CA LEU A 353 -36.05 -16.74 4.18
C LEU A 353 -36.43 -18.09 3.55
N LEU A 354 -35.50 -18.77 2.87
CA LEU A 354 -35.70 -20.16 2.43
C LEU A 354 -35.72 -21.13 3.62
N GLY A 355 -35.01 -20.83 4.71
CA GLY A 355 -35.01 -21.60 5.95
C GLY A 355 -36.24 -21.33 6.84
N GLY A 356 -36.82 -20.13 6.77
CA GLY A 356 -38.07 -19.75 7.44
C GLY A 356 -39.09 -19.11 6.50
N PRO A 357 -39.72 -19.89 5.60
CA PRO A 357 -40.63 -19.37 4.57
C PRO A 357 -41.85 -18.62 5.10
N GLN A 358 -42.27 -18.90 6.34
CA GLN A 358 -43.39 -18.20 6.99
C GLN A 358 -43.09 -16.72 7.24
N LEU A 359 -41.81 -16.34 7.31
CA LEU A 359 -41.41 -14.95 7.48
C LEU A 359 -41.54 -14.13 6.20
N LEU A 360 -41.69 -14.76 5.03
CA LEU A 360 -41.79 -14.05 3.76
C LEU A 360 -42.99 -13.10 3.72
N GLU A 361 -44.13 -13.51 4.30
CA GLU A 361 -45.32 -12.65 4.40
C GLU A 361 -45.07 -11.42 5.29
N GLU A 362 -44.29 -11.58 6.38
CA GLU A 362 -43.96 -10.49 7.30
C GLU A 362 -43.00 -9.48 6.67
N VAL A 363 -41.99 -9.96 5.94
CA VAL A 363 -40.88 -9.10 5.48
C VAL A 363 -40.98 -8.70 4.01
N VAL A 364 -42.06 -9.04 3.30
CA VAL A 364 -42.19 -8.79 1.85
C VAL A 364 -42.03 -7.30 1.49
N GLU A 365 -42.57 -6.39 2.31
CA GLU A 365 -42.43 -4.94 2.10
C GLU A 365 -40.95 -4.52 2.21
N GLN A 366 -40.26 -4.93 3.27
CA GLN A 366 -38.83 -4.65 3.46
C GLN A 366 -37.98 -5.32 2.38
N LEU A 367 -38.31 -6.55 2.00
CA LEU A 367 -37.63 -7.29 0.93
C LEU A 367 -37.80 -6.59 -0.43
N SER A 368 -38.90 -5.87 -0.66
CA SER A 368 -39.15 -5.14 -1.89
C SER A 368 -38.21 -3.95 -2.07
N GLU A 369 -37.86 -3.29 -0.97
CA GLU A 369 -36.93 -2.14 -0.91
C GLU A 369 -35.47 -2.56 -1.05
N LEU A 370 -35.16 -3.81 -0.70
CA LEU A 370 -33.84 -4.39 -0.88
C LEU A 370 -33.63 -4.77 -2.35
N THR A 371 -32.50 -4.36 -2.94
CA THR A 371 -32.07 -4.79 -4.27
C THR A 371 -30.83 -5.68 -4.17
N CYS A 372 -30.74 -6.69 -5.04
CA CYS A 372 -29.55 -7.52 -5.17
C CYS A 372 -28.70 -7.07 -6.36
N ILE A 373 -27.40 -6.90 -6.13
CA ILE A 373 -26.37 -6.63 -7.15
C ILE A 373 -26.21 -7.86 -8.04
N ASN A 374 -26.26 -9.06 -7.46
CA ASN A 374 -26.23 -10.29 -8.25
C ASN A 374 -27.56 -10.49 -9.00
N THR A 375 -27.47 -10.51 -10.33
CA THR A 375 -28.63 -10.62 -11.22
C THR A 375 -29.44 -11.91 -11.02
N ASP A 376 -28.80 -13.02 -10.61
CA ASP A 376 -29.51 -14.27 -10.38
C ASP A 376 -30.15 -14.34 -8.99
N LEU A 377 -29.54 -13.67 -7.98
CA LEU A 377 -30.19 -13.48 -6.68
C LEU A 377 -31.35 -12.48 -6.78
N GLU A 378 -31.25 -11.48 -7.65
CA GLU A 378 -32.35 -10.55 -7.91
C GLU A 378 -33.55 -11.28 -8.53
N LYS A 379 -33.31 -12.20 -9.48
CA LYS A 379 -34.37 -13.09 -10.00
C LYS A 379 -34.97 -13.96 -8.89
N LEU A 380 -34.15 -14.46 -7.97
CA LEU A 380 -34.63 -15.24 -6.83
C LEU A 380 -35.48 -14.40 -5.88
N ARG A 381 -35.04 -13.19 -5.52
CA ARG A 381 -35.79 -12.24 -4.69
C ARG A 381 -37.16 -11.94 -5.28
N ILE A 382 -37.21 -11.59 -6.58
CA ILE A 382 -38.46 -11.34 -7.30
C ILE A 382 -39.38 -12.57 -7.25
N ALA A 383 -38.84 -13.75 -7.52
CA ALA A 383 -39.61 -14.99 -7.48
C ALA A 383 -40.13 -15.34 -6.07
N MET A 384 -39.42 -14.97 -5.01
CA MET A 384 -39.91 -15.11 -3.63
C MET A 384 -41.07 -14.16 -3.34
N MET A 385 -41.00 -12.90 -3.79
CA MET A 385 -42.10 -11.93 -3.64
C MET A 385 -43.35 -12.31 -4.46
N GLU A 386 -43.15 -12.84 -5.67
CA GLU A 386 -44.25 -13.36 -6.50
C GLU A 386 -44.93 -14.57 -5.84
N CYS A 387 -44.17 -15.38 -5.08
CA CYS A 387 -44.73 -16.50 -4.33
C CYS A 387 -45.68 -16.01 -3.22
N VAL A 388 -45.35 -14.92 -2.52
CA VAL A 388 -46.24 -14.28 -1.53
C VAL A 388 -47.50 -13.74 -2.20
N SER A 389 -47.34 -13.07 -3.34
CA SER A 389 -48.46 -12.44 -4.07
C SER A 389 -49.42 -13.46 -4.73
N SER A 390 -48.99 -14.71 -4.89
CA SER A 390 -49.78 -15.79 -5.52
C SER A 390 -50.27 -16.84 -4.52
N ALA A 391 -49.97 -16.67 -3.24
CA ALA A 391 -50.49 -17.51 -2.17
C ALA A 391 -51.96 -17.17 -1.87
N ASP A 392 -52.71 -18.18 -1.40
CA ASP A 392 -54.08 -18.00 -0.91
C ASP A 392 -54.00 -17.53 0.55
N ASP A 393 -54.60 -16.37 0.87
CA ASP A 393 -54.59 -15.73 2.21
C ASP A 393 -55.08 -16.65 3.35
N SER A 394 -55.72 -17.77 3.01
CA SER A 394 -56.23 -18.75 3.97
C SER A 394 -55.22 -19.79 4.48
N LEU A 395 -54.02 -19.88 3.90
CA LEU A 395 -52.99 -20.86 4.30
C LEU A 395 -51.58 -20.23 4.36
N PRO A 396 -50.82 -20.41 5.47
CA PRO A 396 -49.48 -19.86 5.59
C PRO A 396 -48.53 -20.48 4.57
N LEU A 397 -47.61 -19.69 4.03
CA LEU A 397 -46.55 -20.17 3.15
C LEU A 397 -45.71 -21.28 3.82
N ASP A 398 -45.72 -22.47 3.22
CA ASP A 398 -44.86 -23.57 3.62
C ASP A 398 -43.64 -23.74 2.70
N ALA A 399 -42.61 -24.41 3.22
CA ALA A 399 -41.36 -24.63 2.50
C ALA A 399 -41.54 -25.40 1.18
N THR A 400 -42.57 -26.26 1.10
CA THR A 400 -42.84 -27.08 -0.08
C THR A 400 -43.43 -26.23 -1.20
N MET A 401 -44.32 -25.29 -0.86
CA MET A 401 -44.95 -24.35 -1.78
C MET A 401 -43.91 -23.41 -2.38
N VAL A 402 -43.08 -22.79 -1.54
CA VAL A 402 -42.00 -21.88 -1.97
C VAL A 402 -40.98 -22.64 -2.82
N ALA A 403 -40.52 -23.81 -2.37
CA ALA A 403 -39.56 -24.61 -3.15
C ALA A 403 -40.12 -25.04 -4.52
N ARG A 404 -41.41 -25.41 -4.59
CA ARG A 404 -42.08 -25.76 -5.85
C ARG A 404 -42.19 -24.56 -6.79
N HIS A 405 -42.58 -23.40 -6.28
CA HIS A 405 -42.69 -22.16 -7.05
C HIS A 405 -41.34 -21.77 -7.65
N LEU A 406 -40.29 -21.73 -6.83
CA LEU A 406 -38.94 -21.33 -7.24
C LEU A 406 -38.32 -22.35 -8.22
N THR A 407 -38.54 -23.64 -8.01
CA THR A 407 -38.09 -24.70 -8.94
C THR A 407 -38.82 -24.61 -10.28
N GLY A 408 -40.12 -24.31 -10.28
CA GLY A 408 -40.92 -24.09 -11.50
C GLY A 408 -40.42 -22.90 -12.35
N LYS A 409 -39.78 -21.92 -11.71
CA LYS A 409 -39.10 -20.79 -12.38
C LYS A 409 -37.65 -21.08 -12.79
N GLY A 410 -37.18 -22.32 -12.63
CA GLY A 410 -35.82 -22.71 -13.02
C GLY A 410 -34.72 -22.26 -12.05
N LEU A 411 -35.08 -21.84 -10.83
CA LEU A 411 -34.14 -21.26 -9.85
C LEU A 411 -33.58 -22.29 -8.86
N ARG A 412 -33.69 -23.58 -9.18
CA ARG A 412 -33.31 -24.70 -8.29
C ARG A 412 -31.87 -24.61 -7.79
N ASP A 413 -30.94 -24.31 -8.69
CA ASP A 413 -29.52 -24.24 -8.37
C ASP A 413 -29.22 -23.02 -7.48
N MET A 414 -29.98 -21.94 -7.63
CA MET A 414 -29.85 -20.73 -6.81
C MET A 414 -30.39 -20.94 -5.39
N VAL A 415 -31.55 -21.61 -5.27
CA VAL A 415 -32.11 -22.04 -3.98
C VAL A 415 -31.12 -22.93 -3.22
N GLN A 416 -30.52 -23.90 -3.93
CA GLN A 416 -29.51 -24.78 -3.35
C GLN A 416 -28.29 -23.99 -2.89
N SER A 417 -27.80 -23.04 -3.70
CA SER A 417 -26.64 -22.21 -3.38
C SER A 417 -26.89 -21.30 -2.17
N CYS A 418 -28.05 -20.64 -2.09
CA CYS A 418 -28.44 -19.84 -0.93
C CYS A 418 -28.55 -20.68 0.34
N GLY A 419 -29.17 -21.86 0.24
CA GLY A 419 -29.27 -22.80 1.36
C GLY A 419 -27.92 -23.32 1.81
N ASP A 420 -27.00 -23.63 0.90
CA ASP A 420 -25.65 -24.11 1.23
C ASP A 420 -24.81 -23.02 1.92
N VAL A 421 -24.88 -21.77 1.44
CA VAL A 421 -24.20 -20.63 2.08
C VAL A 421 -24.80 -20.32 3.46
N THR A 422 -26.12 -20.37 3.59
CA THR A 422 -26.80 -20.10 4.87
C THR A 422 -26.51 -21.17 5.90
N ARG A 423 -26.54 -22.45 5.53
CA ARG A 423 -26.15 -23.57 6.41
C ARG A 423 -24.67 -23.52 6.81
N MET A 424 -23.81 -22.93 5.99
CA MET A 424 -22.41 -22.72 6.34
C MET A 424 -22.25 -21.65 7.43
N MET A 425 -23.03 -20.58 7.37
CA MET A 425 -22.96 -19.45 8.32
C MET A 425 -23.81 -19.67 9.58
N TYR A 426 -24.89 -20.45 9.46
CA TYR A 426 -25.78 -20.86 10.54
C TYR A 426 -25.85 -22.39 10.62
N PRO A 427 -24.82 -23.05 11.19
CA PRO A 427 -24.86 -24.48 11.44
C PRO A 427 -25.99 -24.80 12.44
N GLY A 428 -27.03 -25.51 11.99
CA GLY A 428 -28.26 -25.72 12.76
C GLY A 428 -29.44 -24.87 12.31
N LEU A 429 -29.40 -24.30 11.09
CA LEU A 429 -30.52 -23.58 10.47
C LEU A 429 -31.85 -24.34 10.57
N GLU A 430 -31.83 -25.66 10.42
CA GLU A 430 -33.02 -26.52 10.52
C GLU A 430 -33.61 -26.62 11.95
N GLU A 431 -32.84 -26.24 12.97
CA GLU A 431 -33.22 -26.25 14.39
C GLU A 431 -33.59 -24.84 14.90
N MET A 432 -33.34 -23.80 14.12
CA MET A 432 -33.65 -22.41 14.47
C MET A 432 -35.16 -22.18 14.51
N THR A 433 -35.62 -21.41 15.50
CA THR A 433 -37.02 -20.99 15.55
C THR A 433 -37.28 -19.87 14.52
N PRO A 434 -38.53 -19.65 14.09
CA PRO A 434 -38.86 -18.52 13.23
C PRO A 434 -38.43 -17.17 13.82
N GLU A 435 -38.43 -17.01 15.15
CA GLU A 435 -37.99 -15.78 15.81
C GLU A 435 -36.47 -15.57 15.70
N ASP A 436 -35.68 -16.65 15.75
CA ASP A 436 -34.23 -16.59 15.56
C ASP A 436 -33.90 -16.18 14.13
N ILE A 437 -34.56 -16.81 13.14
CA ILE A 437 -34.38 -16.49 11.72
C ILE A 437 -34.78 -15.03 11.45
N ARG A 438 -35.90 -14.57 12.02
CA ARG A 438 -36.36 -13.18 11.93
C ARG A 438 -35.32 -12.20 12.46
N THR A 439 -34.77 -12.48 13.64
CA THR A 439 -33.76 -11.61 14.29
C THR A 439 -32.52 -11.48 13.42
N HIS A 440 -32.00 -12.60 12.92
CA HIS A 440 -30.84 -12.59 12.05
C HIS A 440 -31.11 -11.90 10.71
N TRP A 441 -32.28 -12.15 10.12
CA TRP A 441 -32.66 -11.53 8.85
C TRP A 441 -32.78 -10.01 8.97
N LYS A 442 -33.47 -9.49 10.01
CA LYS A 442 -33.62 -8.05 10.25
C LYS A 442 -32.28 -7.35 10.46
N SER A 443 -31.33 -8.00 11.14
CA SER A 443 -29.98 -7.47 11.32
C SER A 443 -29.22 -7.32 9.98
N ILE A 444 -29.30 -8.32 9.10
CA ILE A 444 -28.65 -8.28 7.80
C ILE A 444 -29.35 -7.27 6.87
N ALA A 445 -30.69 -7.20 6.93
CA ALA A 445 -31.50 -6.27 6.13
C ALA A 445 -31.22 -4.81 6.50
N LYS A 446 -31.20 -4.48 7.80
CA LYS A 446 -30.84 -3.14 8.31
C LYS A 446 -29.47 -2.70 7.80
N TRP A 447 -28.48 -3.60 7.89
CA TRP A 447 -27.14 -3.32 7.37
C TRP A 447 -27.15 -3.08 5.86
N GLN A 448 -27.88 -3.90 5.08
CA GLN A 448 -27.98 -3.72 3.62
C GLN A 448 -28.63 -2.38 3.25
N GLN A 449 -29.71 -1.99 3.93
CA GLN A 449 -30.37 -0.69 3.73
C GLN A 449 -29.42 0.49 4.02
N GLN A 450 -28.65 0.43 5.11
CA GLN A 450 -27.64 1.46 5.41
C GLN A 450 -26.62 1.63 4.29
N ASN A 451 -26.13 0.53 3.70
CA ASN A 451 -25.17 0.64 2.58
C ASN A 451 -25.79 1.23 1.33
N ILE A 452 -27.03 0.88 1.00
CA ILE A 452 -27.74 1.46 -0.15
C ILE A 452 -27.87 2.98 0.03
N LEU A 453 -28.23 3.44 1.24
CA LEU A 453 -28.34 4.87 1.52
C LEU A 453 -26.98 5.58 1.53
N HIS A 454 -25.92 4.94 2.02
CA HIS A 454 -24.56 5.47 1.92
C HIS A 454 -24.08 5.59 0.47
N GLN A 455 -24.33 4.57 -0.37
CA GLN A 455 -24.01 4.63 -1.80
C GLN A 455 -24.79 5.76 -2.49
N ARG A 456 -26.08 5.89 -2.18
CA ARG A 456 -26.91 6.99 -2.69
C ARG A 456 -26.36 8.36 -2.29
N LEU A 457 -25.85 8.51 -1.07
CA LEU A 457 -25.18 9.73 -0.62
C LEU A 457 -23.91 10.02 -1.40
N ASP A 458 -23.13 9.00 -1.76
CA ASP A 458 -21.93 9.17 -2.58
C ASP A 458 -22.27 9.54 -4.03
N ASP A 459 -23.30 8.93 -4.60
CA ASP A 459 -23.82 9.28 -5.94
C ASP A 459 -24.35 10.73 -5.96
N LEU A 460 -25.05 11.16 -4.90
CA LEU A 460 -25.52 12.54 -4.76
C LEU A 460 -24.36 13.53 -4.60
N LYS A 461 -23.27 13.17 -3.89
CA LYS A 461 -22.05 14.00 -3.84
C LYS A 461 -21.41 14.15 -5.21
N LEU A 462 -21.40 13.09 -6.01
CA LEU A 462 -20.91 13.12 -7.39
C LEU A 462 -21.78 14.05 -8.25
N ALA A 463 -23.11 13.97 -8.11
CA ALA A 463 -24.04 14.87 -8.79
C ALA A 463 -23.83 16.35 -8.38
N VAL A 464 -23.51 16.65 -7.13
CA VAL A 464 -23.12 18.00 -6.70
C VAL A 464 -21.84 18.47 -7.40
N ALA A 465 -20.86 17.57 -7.59
CA ALA A 465 -19.62 17.90 -8.28
C ALA A 465 -19.82 18.17 -9.78
N GLU A 466 -20.78 17.49 -10.42
CA GLU A 466 -21.05 17.59 -11.86
C GLU A 466 -22.03 18.71 -12.22
N HIS A 467 -23.03 18.96 -11.37
CA HIS A 467 -24.15 19.86 -11.68
C HIS A 467 -24.30 21.04 -10.71
N GLY A 468 -23.46 21.11 -9.67
CA GLY A 468 -23.58 22.09 -8.60
C GLY A 468 -24.67 21.72 -7.59
N LEU A 469 -24.69 22.42 -6.44
CA LEU A 469 -25.69 22.18 -5.40
C LEU A 469 -27.02 22.86 -5.77
N THR A 470 -28.00 22.07 -6.22
CA THR A 470 -29.37 22.52 -6.49
C THR A 470 -30.29 22.21 -5.30
N ASP A 471 -31.43 22.90 -5.20
CA ASP A 471 -32.43 22.65 -4.15
C ASP A 471 -32.97 21.21 -4.19
N GLU A 472 -33.06 20.61 -5.40
CA GLU A 472 -33.46 19.21 -5.59
C GLU A 472 -32.40 18.24 -5.02
N ILE A 473 -31.12 18.47 -5.30
CA ILE A 473 -30.03 17.62 -4.79
C ILE A 473 -29.87 17.79 -3.27
N LEU A 474 -30.01 19.02 -2.77
CA LEU A 474 -29.99 19.29 -1.33
C LEU A 474 -31.13 18.56 -0.61
N GLY A 475 -32.36 18.65 -1.13
CA GLY A 475 -33.51 17.92 -0.58
C GLY A 475 -33.31 16.40 -0.61
N ALA A 476 -32.71 15.86 -1.68
CA ALA A 476 -32.40 14.44 -1.77
C ALA A 476 -31.33 13.98 -0.76
N ILE A 477 -30.32 14.82 -0.48
CA ILE A 477 -29.29 14.56 0.53
C ILE A 477 -29.91 14.58 1.94
N GLU A 478 -30.76 15.56 2.24
CA GLU A 478 -31.44 15.68 3.53
C GLU A 478 -32.38 14.50 3.80
N ALA A 479 -33.17 14.11 2.79
CA ALA A 479 -34.03 12.92 2.87
C ALA A 479 -33.21 11.64 3.12
N THR A 480 -32.13 11.42 2.37
CA THR A 480 -31.29 10.22 2.51
C THR A 480 -30.60 10.16 3.89
N LYS A 481 -30.22 11.32 4.46
CA LYS A 481 -29.67 11.39 5.82
C LYS A 481 -30.72 11.11 6.89
N LEU A 482 -31.95 11.56 6.69
CA LEU A 482 -33.06 11.30 7.60
C LEU A 482 -33.44 9.81 7.61
N ASP A 483 -33.42 9.16 6.44
CA ASP A 483 -33.61 7.71 6.31
C ASP A 483 -32.50 6.92 7.03
N LEU A 484 -31.23 7.39 6.96
CA LEU A 484 -30.13 6.78 7.71
C LEU A 484 -30.29 6.93 9.22
N GLN A 485 -30.75 8.09 9.70
CA GLN A 485 -31.02 8.32 11.12
C GLN A 485 -32.15 7.43 11.64
N ALA A 486 -33.22 7.29 10.86
CA ALA A 486 -34.35 6.42 11.20
C ALA A 486 -33.98 4.93 11.24
N LEU A 487 -32.90 4.52 10.56
CA LEU A 487 -32.36 3.17 10.66
C LEU A 487 -31.49 2.97 11.89
N ASP A 488 -30.87 4.01 12.47
CA ASP A 488 -29.98 3.88 13.63
C ASP A 488 -30.72 3.83 14.97
N ASP A 489 -31.90 4.45 15.04
CA ASP A 489 -32.87 4.34 16.14
C ASP A 489 -33.56 2.95 16.18
#